data_AF-A0A5C9F0J5-F1
#
_entry.id   AF-A0A5C9F0J5-F1
#
_cell.length_a   1.000
_cell.length_b   1.000
_cell.length_c   1.000
_cell.angle_alpha   90.00
_cell.angle_beta   90.00
_cell.angle_gamma   90.00
#
_symmetry.space_group_name_H-M   'P 1'
#
loop_
_entity.id
_entity.type
_entity.pdbx_description
1 polymer ?
#
loop_
_entity_poly.entity_id
_entity_poly.type
_entity_poly.pdbx_seq_one_letter_code
_entity_poly.pdbx_strand_id
1 'polypeptide(L)'
;MNDIKVFRILYSGEIKEESLKGEIVELFSNLNILSFYIHKNKRLYTWIGSDASRTLKNYISNMRQSFSEEYPYLRVLRYFTEDSLESMNELNDFFSDIGISKQAIINHLKAEKSKYEEQYFTELNTLKEQADIYFEKNEFNEAIKVSKEIIQLAIESKDGELLKDQKAFIAEAEARLKAQHILDQIREERKLIKEMYYEATINEKNIEKTYGYVQEFKHKYEEYLKLSALETVRKLILDVEELWNSYNYKKTIQEERKKYLEVIIDLRNKAKKSLEQFAIIDACNYFHEITSKLNQILKIHDEER
;
A
#
# COMPACT_ATOMS: atom_id res chain seq x y z
N MET A 1 -42.49 -44.12 20.37
CA MET A 1 -41.73 -43.27 19.43
C MET A 1 -40.20 -43.37 19.62
N ASN A 2 -39.64 -44.40 20.28
CA ASN A 2 -38.21 -44.43 20.66
C ASN A 2 -37.34 -45.44 19.87
N ASP A 3 -37.72 -45.84 18.66
CA ASP A 3 -36.96 -46.87 17.92
C ASP A 3 -35.81 -46.30 17.06
N ILE A 4 -35.64 -44.98 17.00
CA ILE A 4 -34.63 -44.33 16.14
C ILE A 4 -33.77 -43.36 16.94
N LYS A 5 -32.46 -43.67 16.99
CA LYS A 5 -31.31 -42.83 17.32
C LYS A 5 -30.90 -41.93 16.15
N VAL A 6 -30.81 -40.60 16.27
CA VAL A 6 -30.14 -39.77 15.25
C VAL A 6 -28.93 -39.08 15.86
N PHE A 7 -27.80 -39.15 15.18
CA PHE A 7 -26.53 -38.61 15.63
C PHE A 7 -25.89 -37.77 14.54
N ARG A 8 -25.22 -36.69 14.92
CA ARG A 8 -24.48 -35.81 14.02
C ARG A 8 -23.00 -35.83 14.38
N ILE A 9 -22.14 -35.88 13.36
CA ILE A 9 -20.71 -35.62 13.54
C ILE A 9 -20.49 -34.10 13.57
N LEU A 10 -19.88 -33.60 14.63
CA LEU A 10 -19.44 -32.21 14.73
C LEU A 10 -18.04 -32.04 14.14
N TYR A 11 -17.66 -30.81 13.77
CA TYR A 11 -16.32 -30.51 13.25
C TYR A 11 -15.18 -30.83 14.24
N SER A 12 -15.48 -30.89 15.53
CA SER A 12 -14.58 -31.36 16.59
C SER A 12 -14.29 -32.87 16.53
N GLY A 13 -15.06 -33.64 15.74
CA GLY A 13 -15.05 -35.10 15.73
C GLY A 13 -15.97 -35.73 16.77
N GLU A 14 -16.62 -34.93 17.62
CA GLU A 14 -17.61 -35.40 18.59
C GLU A 14 -18.88 -35.91 17.87
N ILE A 15 -19.47 -36.98 18.40
CA ILE A 15 -20.74 -37.54 17.94
C ILE A 15 -21.82 -37.08 18.92
N LYS A 16 -22.75 -36.25 18.45
CA LYS A 16 -23.83 -35.70 19.26
C LYS A 16 -25.16 -36.31 18.87
N GLU A 17 -25.94 -36.77 19.84
CA GLU A 17 -27.33 -37.20 19.61
C GLU A 17 -28.22 -35.97 19.34
N GLU A 18 -28.98 -36.03 18.25
CA GLU A 18 -29.88 -34.97 17.80
C GLU A 18 -31.27 -35.15 18.43
N SER A 19 -31.86 -34.02 18.87
CA SER A 19 -33.19 -34.03 19.47
C SER A 19 -34.26 -34.08 18.38
N LEU A 20 -35.05 -35.15 18.33
CA LEU A 20 -36.16 -35.35 17.39
C LEU A 20 -37.43 -34.53 17.71
N LYS A 21 -37.27 -33.30 18.21
CA LYS A 21 -38.40 -32.42 18.57
C LYS A 21 -39.04 -31.72 17.36
N GLY A 22 -38.39 -31.76 16.19
CA GLY A 22 -38.86 -31.18 14.93
C GLY A 22 -39.02 -32.22 13.82
N GLU A 23 -39.25 -31.77 12.59
CA GLU A 23 -39.33 -32.66 11.43
C GLU A 23 -37.94 -33.23 11.12
N ILE A 24 -37.82 -34.55 11.07
CA ILE A 24 -36.53 -35.24 10.82
C ILE A 24 -35.90 -34.79 9.47
N VAL A 25 -36.73 -34.34 8.51
CA VAL A 25 -36.27 -33.85 7.21
C VAL A 25 -35.35 -32.64 7.34
N GLU A 26 -35.60 -31.78 8.33
CA GLU A 26 -34.81 -30.56 8.59
C GLU A 26 -33.42 -30.85 9.15
N LEU A 27 -33.16 -32.09 9.57
CA LEU A 27 -31.82 -32.48 10.03
C LEU A 27 -30.87 -32.65 8.84
N PHE A 28 -31.39 -33.08 7.69
CA PHE A 28 -30.58 -33.31 6.49
C PHE A 28 -30.05 -31.99 5.94
N SER A 29 -28.75 -31.94 5.68
CA SER A 29 -28.12 -30.80 5.01
C SER A 29 -26.99 -31.30 4.12
N ASN A 30 -26.67 -30.53 3.08
CA ASN A 30 -25.54 -30.81 2.19
C ASN A 30 -24.18 -30.71 2.90
N LEU A 31 -24.12 -30.08 4.07
CA LEU A 31 -22.87 -29.82 4.78
C LEU A 31 -22.55 -30.81 5.91
N ASN A 32 -23.51 -31.63 6.32
CA ASN A 32 -23.40 -32.45 7.52
C ASN A 32 -23.27 -33.95 7.25
N ILE A 33 -22.95 -34.70 8.31
CA ILE A 33 -22.98 -36.15 8.32
C ILE A 33 -23.90 -36.56 9.47
N LEU A 34 -24.95 -37.31 9.14
CA LEU A 34 -25.91 -37.83 10.11
C LEU A 34 -25.86 -39.34 10.13
N SER A 35 -26.10 -39.93 11.30
CA SER A 35 -26.25 -41.37 11.45
C SER A 35 -27.54 -41.71 12.17
N PHE A 36 -28.32 -42.58 11.54
CA PHE A 36 -29.63 -43.03 11.96
C PHE A 36 -29.50 -44.47 12.43
N TYR A 37 -29.60 -44.69 13.73
CA TYR A 37 -29.62 -46.01 14.32
C TYR A 37 -31.06 -46.47 14.58
N ILE A 38 -31.51 -47.47 13.85
CA ILE A 38 -32.86 -48.04 13.98
C ILE A 38 -32.78 -49.29 14.86
N HIS A 39 -33.16 -49.14 16.14
CA HIS A 39 -33.01 -50.16 17.18
C HIS A 39 -33.70 -51.49 16.82
N LYS A 40 -34.95 -51.41 16.33
CA LYS A 40 -35.76 -52.59 15.98
C LYS A 40 -35.07 -53.50 14.96
N ASN A 41 -34.40 -52.90 13.98
CA ASN A 41 -33.77 -53.61 12.87
C ASN A 41 -32.25 -53.79 13.07
N LYS A 42 -31.69 -53.17 14.12
CA LYS A 42 -30.24 -53.14 14.42
C LYS A 42 -29.42 -52.65 13.22
N ARG A 43 -29.91 -51.59 12.55
CA ARG A 43 -29.29 -51.02 11.34
C ARG A 43 -28.82 -49.60 11.60
N LEU A 44 -27.69 -49.23 11.00
CA LEU A 44 -27.12 -47.89 11.01
C LEU A 44 -27.04 -47.38 9.57
N TYR A 45 -27.73 -46.28 9.30
CA TYR A 45 -27.70 -45.59 8.02
C TYR A 45 -27.00 -44.25 8.23
N THR A 46 -26.00 -43.94 7.42
CA THR A 46 -25.22 -42.71 7.53
C THR A 46 -25.44 -41.87 6.28
N TRP A 47 -26.10 -40.73 6.45
CA TRP A 47 -26.17 -39.67 5.44
C TRP A 47 -24.84 -38.92 5.38
N ILE A 48 -24.33 -38.71 4.18
CA ILE A 48 -23.16 -37.87 3.92
C ILE A 48 -23.61 -36.77 2.96
N GLY A 49 -23.70 -35.54 3.45
CA GLY A 49 -23.97 -34.38 2.62
C GLY A 49 -22.96 -34.26 1.47
N SER A 50 -23.43 -33.88 0.29
CA SER A 50 -22.64 -33.74 -0.94
C SER A 50 -21.43 -32.81 -0.70
N ASP A 51 -21.66 -31.70 -0.01
CA ASP A 51 -20.69 -30.67 0.32
C ASP A 51 -20.04 -30.81 1.71
N ALA A 52 -20.27 -31.93 2.41
CA ALA A 52 -19.65 -32.16 3.70
C ALA A 52 -18.11 -32.14 3.58
N SER A 53 -17.46 -31.41 4.49
CA SER A 53 -16.01 -31.16 4.43
C SER A 53 -15.18 -32.45 4.48
N ARG A 54 -13.96 -32.41 3.93
CA ARG A 54 -13.01 -33.54 4.02
C ARG A 54 -12.69 -33.92 5.47
N THR A 55 -12.60 -32.92 6.36
CA THR A 55 -12.36 -33.13 7.79
C THR A 55 -13.49 -33.94 8.43
N LEU A 56 -14.76 -33.59 8.16
CA LEU A 56 -15.91 -34.35 8.66
C LEU A 56 -15.93 -35.77 8.10
N LYS A 57 -15.66 -35.94 6.80
CA LYS A 57 -15.61 -37.25 6.14
C LYS A 57 -14.54 -38.18 6.75
N ASN A 58 -13.42 -37.62 7.23
CA ASN A 58 -12.38 -38.42 7.90
C ASN A 58 -12.86 -39.04 9.23
N TYR A 59 -13.79 -38.40 9.95
CA TYR A 59 -14.32 -38.88 11.23
C TYR A 59 -15.34 -40.03 11.11
N ILE A 60 -15.82 -40.34 9.90
CA ILE A 60 -16.74 -41.46 9.67
C ILE A 60 -16.14 -42.79 10.18
N SER A 61 -14.82 -42.96 10.03
CA SER A 61 -14.10 -44.14 10.51
C SER A 61 -14.18 -44.30 12.03
N ASN A 62 -13.89 -43.22 12.77
CA ASN A 62 -13.99 -43.18 14.23
C ASN A 62 -15.42 -43.42 14.71
N MET A 63 -16.39 -42.77 14.06
CA MET A 63 -17.80 -42.99 14.36
C MET A 63 -18.17 -44.47 14.23
N ARG A 64 -17.79 -45.11 13.11
CA ARG A 64 -18.08 -46.53 12.91
C ARG A 64 -17.53 -47.39 14.05
N GLN A 65 -16.33 -47.08 14.53
CA GLN A 65 -15.74 -47.78 15.67
C GLN A 65 -16.58 -47.56 16.95
N SER A 66 -16.87 -46.30 17.30
CA SER A 66 -17.66 -45.98 18.50
C SER A 66 -19.05 -46.65 18.50
N PHE A 67 -19.75 -46.65 17.36
CA PHE A 67 -21.05 -47.32 17.26
C PHE A 67 -20.95 -48.84 17.33
N SER A 68 -19.85 -49.44 16.86
CA SER A 68 -19.66 -50.89 16.97
C SER A 68 -19.40 -51.32 18.41
N GLU A 69 -18.75 -50.45 19.21
CA GLU A 69 -18.52 -50.65 20.64
C GLU A 69 -19.80 -50.43 21.46
N GLU A 70 -20.54 -49.35 21.18
CA GLU A 70 -21.76 -48.99 21.91
C GLU A 70 -22.97 -49.88 21.54
N TYR A 71 -23.04 -50.34 20.29
CA TYR A 71 -24.12 -51.18 19.77
C TYR A 71 -23.57 -52.49 19.16
N PRO A 72 -23.12 -53.46 19.98
CA PRO A 72 -22.45 -54.69 19.50
C PRO A 72 -23.30 -55.57 18.59
N TYR A 73 -24.62 -55.38 18.61
CA TYR A 73 -25.57 -56.14 17.79
C TYR A 73 -25.88 -55.49 16.44
N LEU A 74 -25.18 -54.42 16.07
CA LEU A 74 -25.33 -53.74 14.78
C LEU A 74 -25.09 -54.73 13.62
N ARG A 75 -26.08 -54.86 12.72
CA ARG A 75 -26.05 -55.84 11.62
C ARG A 75 -25.72 -55.24 10.26
N VAL A 76 -26.16 -54.01 10.01
CA VAL A 76 -26.05 -53.37 8.70
C VAL A 76 -25.57 -51.95 8.87
N LEU A 77 -24.54 -51.60 8.10
CA LEU A 77 -24.00 -50.25 7.95
C LEU A 77 -24.14 -49.84 6.49
N ARG A 78 -24.84 -48.74 6.23
CA ARG A 78 -25.06 -48.21 4.89
C ARG A 78 -24.73 -46.72 4.87
N TYR A 79 -24.01 -46.30 3.85
CA TYR A 79 -23.73 -44.89 3.58
C TYR A 79 -24.56 -44.46 2.36
N PHE A 80 -25.12 -43.26 2.42
CA PHE A 80 -25.85 -42.70 1.30
C PHE A 80 -25.65 -41.18 1.20
N THR A 81 -25.61 -40.69 -0.02
CA THR A 81 -25.48 -39.29 -0.45
C THR A 81 -26.72 -38.86 -1.25
N GLU A 82 -26.81 -37.58 -1.59
CA GLU A 82 -27.85 -37.04 -2.47
C GLU A 82 -27.98 -37.86 -3.78
N ASP A 83 -26.87 -38.09 -4.49
CA ASP A 83 -26.85 -38.87 -5.74
C ASP A 83 -27.41 -40.29 -5.57
N SER A 84 -27.12 -40.92 -4.43
CA SER A 84 -27.53 -42.30 -4.16
C SER A 84 -29.01 -42.45 -3.80
N LEU A 85 -29.69 -41.34 -3.46
CA LEU A 85 -31.13 -41.36 -3.21
C LEU A 85 -31.84 -41.90 -4.45
N GLU A 86 -31.43 -41.50 -5.64
CA GLU A 86 -32.08 -41.84 -6.90
C GLU A 86 -31.93 -43.32 -7.29
N SER A 87 -30.79 -43.94 -6.98
CA SER A 87 -30.41 -45.25 -7.51
C SER A 87 -30.58 -46.44 -6.54
N MET A 88 -30.79 -46.21 -5.23
CA MET A 88 -30.74 -47.29 -4.23
C MET A 88 -32.13 -47.70 -3.72
N ASN A 89 -32.66 -48.80 -4.26
CA ASN A 89 -33.91 -49.41 -3.77
C ASN A 89 -33.83 -49.91 -2.31
N GLU A 90 -32.63 -50.22 -1.80
CA GLU A 90 -32.40 -50.68 -0.43
C GLU A 90 -32.69 -49.59 0.64
N LEU A 91 -32.77 -48.32 0.25
CA LEU A 91 -33.10 -47.22 1.16
C LEU A 91 -34.62 -47.08 1.39
N ASN A 92 -35.47 -47.80 0.66
CA ASN A 92 -36.92 -47.75 0.86
C ASN A 92 -37.32 -48.19 2.28
N ASP A 93 -36.66 -49.23 2.80
CA ASP A 93 -36.82 -49.67 4.20
C ASP A 93 -36.48 -48.54 5.17
N PHE A 94 -35.37 -47.84 4.93
CA PHE A 94 -34.92 -46.73 5.77
C PHE A 94 -35.94 -45.59 5.77
N PHE A 95 -36.41 -45.15 4.60
CA PHE A 95 -37.41 -44.10 4.47
C PHE A 95 -38.75 -44.47 5.14
N SER A 96 -39.16 -45.73 5.00
CA SER A 96 -40.33 -46.26 5.70
C SER A 96 -40.13 -46.26 7.22
N ASP A 97 -38.95 -46.66 7.69
CA ASP A 97 -38.63 -46.74 9.13
C ASP A 97 -38.62 -45.34 9.76
N ILE A 98 -38.04 -44.33 9.10
CA ILE A 98 -37.99 -42.95 9.62
C ILE A 98 -39.24 -42.12 9.33
N GLY A 99 -40.19 -42.64 8.54
CA GLY A 99 -41.45 -41.96 8.22
C GLY A 99 -41.31 -40.75 7.29
N ILE A 100 -40.27 -40.71 6.45
CA ILE A 100 -40.03 -39.59 5.52
C ILE A 100 -39.91 -40.12 4.10
N SER A 101 -40.53 -39.43 3.14
CA SER A 101 -40.33 -39.77 1.72
C SER A 101 -38.99 -39.26 1.21
N LYS A 102 -38.36 -40.05 0.33
CA LYS A 102 -37.17 -39.61 -0.42
C LYS A 102 -37.36 -38.25 -1.10
N GLN A 103 -38.54 -38.00 -1.67
CA GLN A 103 -38.84 -36.74 -2.36
C GLN A 103 -38.85 -35.54 -1.39
N ALA A 104 -39.25 -35.74 -0.13
CA ALA A 104 -39.23 -34.68 0.87
C ALA A 104 -37.79 -34.21 1.17
N ILE A 105 -36.84 -35.15 1.29
CA ILE A 105 -35.42 -34.81 1.49
C ILE A 105 -34.87 -34.08 0.26
N ILE A 106 -35.13 -34.59 -0.95
CA ILE A 106 -34.68 -33.94 -2.19
C ILE A 106 -35.22 -32.51 -2.29
N ASN A 107 -36.51 -32.30 -1.99
CA ASN A 107 -37.12 -30.97 -2.02
C ASN A 107 -36.53 -30.06 -0.94
N HIS A 108 -36.27 -30.59 0.26
CA HIS A 108 -35.64 -29.85 1.35
C HIS A 108 -34.24 -29.38 0.98
N LEU A 109 -33.38 -30.28 0.50
CA LEU A 109 -32.01 -29.96 0.09
C LEU A 109 -31.96 -28.97 -1.07
N LYS A 110 -32.90 -29.09 -2.03
CA LYS A 110 -33.06 -28.11 -3.12
C LYS A 110 -33.47 -26.74 -2.60
N ALA A 111 -34.44 -26.68 -1.67
CA ALA A 111 -34.88 -25.42 -1.07
C ALA A 111 -33.77 -24.76 -0.23
N GLU A 112 -33.02 -25.55 0.55
CA GLU A 112 -31.84 -25.09 1.32
C GLU A 112 -30.80 -24.48 0.38
N LYS A 113 -30.49 -25.19 -0.73
CA LYS A 113 -29.55 -24.72 -1.76
C LYS A 113 -30.00 -23.44 -2.44
N SER A 114 -31.25 -23.36 -2.90
CA SER A 114 -31.80 -22.16 -3.54
C SER A 114 -31.81 -20.95 -2.62
N LYS A 115 -32.11 -21.15 -1.32
CA LYS A 115 -32.06 -20.08 -0.33
C LYS A 115 -30.63 -19.58 -0.10
N TYR A 116 -29.66 -20.48 -0.05
CA TYR A 116 -28.25 -20.11 0.04
C TYR A 116 -27.78 -19.32 -1.19
N GLU A 117 -28.14 -19.78 -2.39
CA GLU A 117 -27.83 -19.08 -3.64
C GLU A 117 -28.44 -17.66 -3.67
N GLU A 118 -29.70 -17.49 -3.26
CA GLU A 118 -30.35 -16.18 -3.19
C GLU A 118 -29.68 -15.22 -2.21
N GLN A 119 -29.33 -15.72 -1.01
CA GLN A 119 -28.60 -14.93 0.00
C GLN A 119 -27.22 -14.53 -0.50
N TYR A 120 -26.49 -15.48 -1.09
CA TYR A 120 -25.18 -15.25 -1.69
C TYR A 120 -25.23 -14.18 -2.78
N PHE A 121 -26.17 -14.25 -3.72
CA PHE A 121 -26.29 -13.24 -4.78
C PHE A 121 -26.66 -11.85 -4.24
N THR A 122 -27.51 -11.78 -3.22
CA THR A 122 -27.91 -10.52 -2.59
C THR A 122 -26.72 -9.85 -1.88
N GLU A 123 -25.97 -10.63 -1.09
CA GLU A 123 -24.77 -10.15 -0.39
C GLU A 123 -23.69 -9.73 -1.39
N LEU A 124 -23.44 -10.54 -2.41
CA LEU A 124 -22.48 -10.24 -3.47
C LEU A 124 -22.80 -8.92 -4.18
N ASN A 125 -24.06 -8.70 -4.58
CA ASN A 125 -24.45 -7.47 -5.26
C ASN A 125 -24.29 -6.25 -4.35
N THR A 126 -24.68 -6.37 -3.07
CA THR A 126 -24.52 -5.30 -2.08
C THR A 126 -23.05 -4.92 -1.92
N LEU A 127 -22.15 -5.90 -1.82
CA LEU A 127 -20.71 -5.65 -1.70
C LEU A 127 -20.13 -5.01 -2.97
N LYS A 128 -20.57 -5.44 -4.17
CA LYS A 128 -20.13 -4.84 -5.44
C LYS A 128 -20.52 -3.36 -5.52
N GLU A 129 -21.77 -3.04 -5.21
CA GLU A 129 -22.25 -1.65 -5.17
C GLU A 129 -21.46 -0.80 -4.17
N GLN A 130 -21.17 -1.34 -2.98
CA GLN A 130 -20.36 -0.65 -1.97
C GLN A 130 -18.94 -0.40 -2.46
N ALA A 131 -18.28 -1.40 -3.05
CA ALA A 131 -16.93 -1.26 -3.58
C ALA A 131 -16.87 -0.18 -4.67
N ASP A 132 -17.84 -0.15 -5.58
CA ASP A 132 -17.94 0.86 -6.64
C ASP A 132 -18.15 2.26 -6.06
N ILE A 133 -19.05 2.43 -5.09
CA ILE A 133 -19.28 3.71 -4.39
C ILE A 133 -18.00 4.22 -3.73
N TYR A 134 -17.27 3.35 -3.03
CA TYR A 134 -16.00 3.73 -2.40
C TYR A 134 -14.95 4.12 -3.45
N PHE A 135 -14.88 3.39 -4.56
CA PHE A 135 -13.94 3.67 -5.64
C PHE A 135 -14.23 5.01 -6.33
N GLU A 136 -15.49 5.32 -6.64
CA GLU A 136 -15.92 6.59 -7.22
C GLU A 136 -15.61 7.78 -6.30
N LYS A 137 -15.73 7.59 -4.99
CA LYS A 137 -15.39 8.60 -3.97
C LYS A 137 -13.89 8.75 -3.72
N ASN A 138 -13.04 7.96 -4.39
CA ASN A 138 -11.60 7.85 -4.13
C ASN A 138 -11.25 7.34 -2.72
N GLU A 139 -12.17 6.62 -2.07
CA GLU A 139 -11.95 5.93 -0.79
C GLU A 139 -11.35 4.54 -1.05
N PHE A 140 -10.20 4.50 -1.73
CA PHE A 140 -9.63 3.26 -2.29
C PHE A 140 -9.31 2.18 -1.25
N ASN A 141 -8.94 2.56 -0.02
CA ASN A 141 -8.70 1.59 1.06
C ASN A 141 -9.97 0.81 1.42
N GLU A 142 -11.11 1.48 1.51
CA GLU A 142 -12.39 0.84 1.80
C GLU A 142 -12.86 0.01 0.60
N ALA A 143 -12.69 0.51 -0.63
CA ALA A 143 -12.98 -0.26 -1.84
C ALA A 143 -12.18 -1.59 -1.87
N ILE A 144 -10.89 -1.55 -1.56
CA ILE A 144 -10.03 -2.76 -1.49
C ILE A 144 -10.51 -3.72 -0.40
N LYS A 145 -10.94 -3.21 0.75
CA LYS A 145 -11.43 -4.02 1.86
C LYS A 145 -12.70 -4.77 1.46
N VAL A 146 -13.67 -4.06 0.89
CA VAL A 146 -14.93 -4.66 0.40
C VAL A 146 -14.65 -5.68 -0.71
N SER A 147 -13.75 -5.38 -1.66
CA SER A 147 -13.36 -6.34 -2.71
C SER A 147 -12.71 -7.63 -2.17
N LYS A 148 -12.02 -7.58 -1.01
CA LYS A 148 -11.49 -8.79 -0.38
C LYS A 148 -12.59 -9.66 0.21
N GLU A 149 -13.67 -9.07 0.70
CA GLU A 149 -14.87 -9.81 1.14
C GLU A 149 -15.54 -10.50 -0.06
N ILE A 150 -15.64 -9.82 -1.20
CA ILE A 150 -16.13 -10.41 -2.46
C ILE A 150 -15.24 -11.59 -2.91
N ILE A 151 -13.91 -11.48 -2.79
CA ILE A 151 -13.00 -12.59 -3.12
C ILE A 151 -13.27 -13.81 -2.23
N GLN A 152 -13.56 -13.61 -0.95
CA GLN A 152 -13.87 -14.71 -0.03
C GLN A 152 -15.15 -15.44 -0.48
N LEU A 153 -16.20 -14.69 -0.83
CA LEU A 153 -17.42 -15.23 -1.41
C LEU A 153 -17.15 -15.99 -2.73
N ALA A 154 -16.32 -15.43 -3.62
CA ALA A 154 -15.93 -16.07 -4.88
C ALA A 154 -15.19 -17.40 -4.67
N ILE A 155 -14.36 -17.52 -3.62
CA ILE A 155 -13.67 -18.77 -3.26
C ILE A 155 -14.67 -19.82 -2.79
N GLU A 156 -15.62 -19.42 -1.94
CA GLU A 156 -16.65 -20.31 -1.39
C GLU A 156 -17.57 -20.87 -2.47
N SER A 157 -17.97 -20.03 -3.44
CA SER A 157 -18.80 -20.41 -4.59
C SER A 157 -18.02 -21.04 -5.74
N LYS A 158 -16.68 -21.05 -5.68
CA LYS A 158 -15.77 -21.48 -6.76
C LYS A 158 -15.94 -20.67 -8.05
N ASP A 159 -16.30 -19.39 -7.94
CA ASP A 159 -16.41 -18.45 -9.06
C ASP A 159 -15.03 -17.86 -9.42
N GLY A 160 -14.36 -18.53 -10.37
CA GLY A 160 -13.03 -18.13 -10.83
C GLY A 160 -12.98 -16.83 -11.62
N GLU A 161 -14.10 -16.44 -12.26
CA GLU A 161 -14.19 -15.21 -13.06
C GLU A 161 -14.29 -13.99 -12.14
N LEU A 162 -15.22 -14.03 -11.17
CA LEU A 162 -15.36 -13.00 -10.17
C LEU A 162 -14.05 -12.77 -9.39
N LEU A 163 -13.34 -13.85 -9.05
CA LEU A 163 -12.05 -13.76 -8.37
C LEU A 163 -10.98 -13.02 -9.20
N LYS A 164 -10.98 -13.22 -10.53
CA LYS A 164 -10.07 -12.53 -11.44
C LYS A 164 -10.42 -11.06 -11.55
N ASP A 165 -11.70 -10.74 -11.69
CA ASP A 165 -12.20 -9.37 -11.79
C ASP A 165 -11.88 -8.56 -10.54
N GLN A 166 -12.12 -9.12 -9.35
CA GLN A 166 -11.82 -8.44 -8.09
C GLN A 166 -10.31 -8.24 -7.87
N LYS A 167 -9.47 -9.17 -8.33
CA LYS A 167 -8.01 -8.96 -8.30
C LYS A 167 -7.56 -7.81 -9.20
N ALA A 168 -8.16 -7.69 -10.38
CA ALA A 168 -7.87 -6.58 -11.29
C ALA A 168 -8.36 -5.25 -10.69
N PHE A 169 -9.56 -5.23 -10.11
CA PHE A 169 -10.11 -4.06 -9.42
C PHE A 169 -9.22 -3.60 -8.25
N ILE A 170 -8.78 -4.53 -7.39
CA ILE A 170 -7.85 -4.21 -6.29
C ILE A 170 -6.54 -3.63 -6.83
N ALA A 171 -5.98 -4.22 -7.89
CA ALA A 171 -4.74 -3.73 -8.50
C ALA A 171 -4.89 -2.30 -9.04
N GLU A 172 -6.05 -1.97 -9.65
CA GLU A 172 -6.36 -0.60 -10.07
C GLU A 172 -6.50 0.34 -8.88
N ALA A 173 -7.25 -0.05 -7.85
CA ALA A 173 -7.44 0.75 -6.65
C ALA A 173 -6.11 1.05 -5.94
N GLU A 174 -5.22 0.06 -5.84
CA GLU A 174 -3.88 0.23 -5.28
C GLU A 174 -3.02 1.18 -6.12
N ALA A 175 -3.10 1.10 -7.45
CA ALA A 175 -2.39 2.01 -8.33
C ALA A 175 -2.87 3.46 -8.15
N ARG A 176 -4.19 3.67 -8.07
CA ARG A 176 -4.78 5.00 -7.83
C ARG A 176 -4.44 5.55 -6.44
N LEU A 177 -4.48 4.70 -5.40
CA LEU A 177 -4.10 5.07 -4.04
C LEU A 177 -2.64 5.54 -3.96
N LYS A 178 -1.72 4.81 -4.61
CA LYS A 178 -0.30 5.21 -4.71
C LYS A 178 -0.14 6.54 -5.42
N ALA A 179 -0.84 6.74 -6.54
CA ALA A 179 -0.80 8.00 -7.28
C ALA A 179 -1.32 9.17 -6.42
N GLN A 180 -2.41 8.97 -5.68
CA GLN A 180 -2.96 9.98 -4.76
C GLN A 180 -1.96 10.34 -3.66
N HIS A 181 -1.34 9.35 -3.03
CA HIS A 181 -0.33 9.59 -1.99
C HIS A 181 0.85 10.42 -2.51
N ILE A 182 1.34 10.12 -3.72
CA ILE A 182 2.42 10.90 -4.36
C ILE A 182 1.97 12.34 -4.60
N LEU A 183 0.75 12.55 -5.09
CA LEU A 183 0.20 13.90 -5.30
C LEU A 183 0.07 14.68 -3.99
N ASP A 184 -0.33 14.03 -2.90
CA ASP A 184 -0.43 14.67 -1.59
C ASP A 184 0.96 15.02 -1.02
N GLN A 185 1.96 14.15 -1.18
CA GLN A 185 3.34 14.47 -0.84
C GLN A 185 3.86 15.68 -1.63
N ILE A 186 3.60 15.71 -2.94
CA ILE A 186 3.96 16.85 -3.80
C ILE A 186 3.28 18.13 -3.31
N ARG A 187 2.01 18.07 -2.89
CA ARG A 187 1.27 19.23 -2.36
C ARG A 187 1.88 19.76 -1.06
N GLU A 188 2.25 18.88 -0.15
CA GLU A 188 2.87 19.29 1.13
C GLU A 188 4.27 19.87 0.90
N GLU A 189 5.11 19.20 0.11
CA GLU A 189 6.45 19.73 -0.22
C GLU A 189 6.38 21.05 -0.99
N ARG A 190 5.38 21.24 -1.85
CA ARG A 190 5.12 22.54 -2.50
C ARG A 190 4.86 23.66 -1.47
N LYS A 191 4.09 23.40 -0.40
CA LYS A 191 3.86 24.42 0.64
C LYS A 191 5.17 24.83 1.29
N LEU A 192 6.03 23.86 1.61
CA LEU A 192 7.34 24.11 2.18
C LEU A 192 8.24 24.91 1.22
N ILE A 193 8.31 24.54 -0.06
CA ILE A 193 9.06 25.29 -1.08
C ILE A 193 8.55 26.74 -1.15
N LYS A 194 7.23 26.94 -1.07
CA LYS A 194 6.64 28.28 -1.13
C LYS A 194 7.06 29.14 0.07
N GLU A 195 7.07 28.56 1.27
CA GLU A 195 7.55 29.23 2.49
C GLU A 195 9.04 29.59 2.36
N MET A 196 9.86 28.62 1.96
CA MET A 196 11.29 28.83 1.74
C MET A 196 11.60 29.87 0.66
N TYR A 197 10.77 29.95 -0.39
CA TYR A 197 10.87 30.97 -1.43
C TYR A 197 10.59 32.36 -0.85
N TYR A 198 9.54 32.54 -0.06
CA TYR A 198 9.28 33.83 0.58
C TYR A 198 10.43 34.25 1.51
N GLU A 199 10.95 33.34 2.33
CA GLU A 199 12.11 33.64 3.16
C GLU A 199 13.35 34.05 2.34
N ALA A 200 13.58 33.38 1.20
CA ALA A 200 14.70 33.66 0.31
C ALA A 200 14.59 35.03 -0.40
N THR A 201 13.36 35.51 -0.66
CA THR A 201 13.15 36.86 -1.19
C THR A 201 13.45 37.97 -0.19
N ILE A 202 13.39 37.68 1.12
CA ILE A 202 13.69 38.63 2.21
C ILE A 202 15.17 38.54 2.60
N ASN A 203 15.73 37.33 2.62
CA ASN A 203 17.09 37.07 3.08
C ASN A 203 17.89 36.27 2.05
N GLU A 204 18.86 36.94 1.40
CA GLU A 204 19.68 36.35 0.34
C GLU A 204 20.46 35.10 0.79
N LYS A 205 20.75 34.94 2.10
CA LYS A 205 21.43 33.74 2.63
C LYS A 205 20.61 32.47 2.47
N ASN A 206 19.29 32.60 2.30
CA ASN A 206 18.39 31.46 2.16
C ASN A 206 18.22 31.01 0.71
N ILE A 207 18.63 31.82 -0.29
CA ILE A 207 18.41 31.52 -1.71
C ILE A 207 19.08 30.21 -2.12
N GLU A 208 20.35 30.00 -1.72
CA GLU A 208 21.10 28.77 -2.04
C GLU A 208 20.43 27.51 -1.45
N LYS A 209 19.98 27.59 -0.20
CA LYS A 209 19.27 26.50 0.48
C LYS A 209 17.94 26.18 -0.21
N THR A 210 17.15 27.20 -0.54
CA THR A 210 15.87 27.05 -1.24
C THR A 210 16.07 26.44 -2.63
N TYR A 211 17.08 26.90 -3.37
CA TYR A 211 17.41 26.35 -4.68
C TYR A 211 17.83 24.87 -4.57
N GLY A 212 18.69 24.53 -3.61
CA GLY A 212 19.10 23.14 -3.35
C GLY A 212 17.89 22.22 -3.08
N TYR A 213 16.98 22.64 -2.20
CA TYR A 213 15.75 21.89 -1.92
C TYR A 213 14.89 21.70 -3.17
N VAL A 214 14.76 22.74 -4.01
CA VAL A 214 14.01 22.63 -5.28
C VAL A 214 14.66 21.64 -6.24
N GLN A 215 15.99 21.56 -6.32
CA GLN A 215 16.65 20.57 -7.17
C GLN A 215 16.42 19.13 -6.66
N GLU A 216 16.49 18.90 -5.34
CA GLU A 216 16.15 17.61 -4.74
C GLU A 216 14.69 17.23 -5.03
N PHE A 217 13.76 18.18 -4.87
CA PHE A 217 12.35 18.00 -5.20
C PHE A 217 12.14 17.64 -6.68
N LYS A 218 12.80 18.36 -7.61
CA LYS A 218 12.73 18.07 -9.05
C LYS A 218 13.23 16.66 -9.36
N HIS A 219 14.36 16.28 -8.79
CA HIS A 219 14.92 14.95 -9.00
C HIS A 219 13.99 13.85 -8.47
N LYS A 220 13.42 14.04 -7.27
CA LYS A 220 12.52 13.08 -6.64
C LYS A 220 11.22 12.86 -7.42
N TYR A 221 10.69 13.89 -8.07
CA TYR A 221 9.37 13.84 -8.72
C TYR A 221 9.39 14.07 -10.24
N GLU A 222 10.55 13.92 -10.89
CA GLU A 222 10.76 14.25 -12.31
C GLU A 222 9.70 13.64 -13.23
N GLU A 223 9.37 12.37 -13.01
CA GLU A 223 8.39 11.63 -13.81
C GLU A 223 6.96 12.19 -13.68
N TYR A 224 6.63 12.77 -12.53
CA TYR A 224 5.30 13.29 -12.21
C TYR A 224 5.14 14.76 -12.58
N LEU A 225 6.24 15.52 -12.61
CA LEU A 225 6.21 16.95 -12.94
C LEU A 225 5.68 17.25 -14.33
N LYS A 226 5.57 16.26 -15.22
CA LYS A 226 4.95 16.38 -16.56
C LYS A 226 3.41 16.47 -16.52
N LEU A 227 2.78 16.17 -15.39
CA LEU A 227 1.33 16.21 -15.22
C LEU A 227 0.79 17.65 -15.18
N SER A 228 -0.30 17.90 -15.90
CA SER A 228 -0.98 19.22 -15.94
C SER A 228 -1.49 19.67 -14.57
N ALA A 229 -1.85 18.74 -13.71
CA ALA A 229 -2.29 19.01 -12.33
C ALA A 229 -1.22 19.70 -11.46
N LEU A 230 0.04 19.71 -11.89
CA LEU A 230 1.17 20.28 -11.15
C LEU A 230 1.67 21.61 -11.70
N GLU A 231 0.88 22.32 -12.51
CA GLU A 231 1.30 23.58 -13.13
C GLU A 231 1.71 24.65 -12.09
N THR A 232 1.01 24.70 -10.97
CA THR A 232 1.35 25.62 -9.88
C THR A 232 2.67 25.29 -9.17
N VAL A 233 3.10 24.03 -9.21
CA VAL A 233 4.41 23.60 -8.69
C VAL A 233 5.50 24.03 -9.67
N ARG A 234 5.28 23.82 -10.98
CA ARG A 234 6.22 24.24 -12.02
C ARG A 234 6.49 25.73 -11.99
N LYS A 235 5.44 26.54 -11.88
CA LYS A 235 5.59 27.99 -11.78
C LYS A 235 6.47 28.37 -10.58
N LEU A 236 6.24 27.76 -9.42
CA LEU A 236 7.06 28.02 -8.23
C LEU A 236 8.52 27.59 -8.41
N ILE A 237 8.78 26.47 -9.11
CA ILE A 237 10.13 26.04 -9.47
C ILE A 237 10.81 27.11 -10.33
N LEU A 238 10.13 27.60 -11.38
CA LEU A 238 10.65 28.64 -12.26
C LEU A 238 10.95 29.93 -11.48
N ASP A 239 10.05 30.37 -10.60
CA ASP A 239 10.25 31.55 -9.76
C ASP A 239 11.51 31.41 -8.88
N VAL A 240 11.77 30.22 -8.31
CA VAL A 240 12.99 29.93 -7.54
C VAL A 240 14.24 29.91 -8.42
N GLU A 241 14.16 29.35 -9.63
CA GLU A 241 15.27 29.32 -10.59
C GLU A 241 15.66 30.73 -11.05
N GLU A 242 14.69 31.59 -11.34
CA GLU A 242 14.93 32.99 -11.67
C GLU A 242 15.59 33.75 -10.52
N LEU A 243 15.12 33.53 -9.28
CA LEU A 243 15.71 34.13 -8.08
C LEU A 243 17.17 33.70 -7.89
N TRP A 244 17.45 32.40 -8.05
CA TRP A 244 18.81 31.86 -7.98
C TRP A 244 19.72 32.45 -9.05
N ASN A 245 19.26 32.51 -10.30
CA ASN A 245 20.06 33.05 -11.40
C ASN A 245 20.42 34.52 -11.16
N SER A 246 19.47 35.32 -10.68
CA SER A 246 19.71 36.72 -10.29
C SER A 246 20.73 36.85 -9.15
N TYR A 247 20.59 36.03 -8.11
CA TYR A 247 21.53 35.98 -6.98
C TYR A 247 22.94 35.58 -7.42
N ASN A 248 23.08 34.51 -8.20
CA ASN A 248 24.36 34.01 -8.65
C ASN A 248 25.09 35.00 -9.58
N TYR A 249 24.34 35.69 -10.44
CA TYR A 249 24.87 36.76 -11.27
C TYR A 249 25.44 37.92 -10.42
N LYS A 250 24.68 38.39 -9.41
CA LYS A 250 25.16 39.43 -8.49
C LYS A 250 26.43 38.99 -7.73
N LYS A 251 26.45 37.75 -7.24
CA LYS A 251 27.59 37.16 -6.53
C LYS A 251 28.84 37.14 -7.40
N THR A 252 28.69 36.69 -8.66
CA THR A 252 29.78 36.68 -9.65
C THR A 252 30.35 38.08 -9.88
N ILE A 253 29.50 39.09 -10.08
CA ILE A 253 29.94 40.49 -10.24
C ILE A 253 30.68 41.00 -9.01
N GLN A 254 30.21 40.66 -7.80
CA GLN A 254 30.87 41.08 -6.56
C GLN A 254 32.27 40.45 -6.43
N GLU A 255 32.41 39.17 -6.78
CA GLU A 255 33.69 38.47 -6.78
C GLU A 255 34.67 39.06 -7.81
N GLU A 256 34.20 39.38 -9.01
CA GLU A 256 35.00 40.07 -10.02
C GLU A 256 35.44 41.45 -9.56
N ARG A 257 34.53 42.26 -9.00
CA ARG A 257 34.86 43.58 -8.45
C ARG A 257 35.92 43.48 -7.35
N LYS A 258 35.84 42.48 -6.49
CA LYS A 258 36.85 42.23 -5.46
C LYS A 258 38.23 41.96 -6.06
N LYS A 259 38.30 41.10 -7.09
CA LYS A 259 39.55 40.82 -7.82
C LYS A 259 40.13 42.09 -8.46
N TYR A 260 39.30 42.91 -9.11
CA TYR A 260 39.76 44.18 -9.69
C TYR A 260 40.26 45.16 -8.61
N LEU A 261 39.58 45.22 -7.47
CA LEU A 261 39.99 46.08 -6.36
C LEU A 261 41.36 45.65 -5.80
N GLU A 262 41.61 44.34 -5.67
CA GLU A 262 42.91 43.80 -5.25
C GLU A 262 44.03 44.21 -6.23
N VAL A 263 43.77 44.15 -7.54
CA VAL A 263 44.72 44.62 -8.57
C VAL A 263 44.97 46.14 -8.48
N ILE A 264 43.92 46.95 -8.28
CA ILE A 264 44.05 48.40 -8.14
C ILE A 264 44.88 48.75 -6.89
N ILE A 265 44.66 48.04 -5.77
CA ILE A 265 45.44 48.23 -4.54
C ILE A 265 46.92 47.88 -4.77
N ASP A 266 47.23 46.78 -5.44
CA ASP A 266 48.60 46.40 -5.79
C ASP A 266 49.29 47.45 -6.69
N LEU A 267 48.61 47.89 -7.75
CA LEU A 267 49.13 48.94 -8.64
C LEU A 267 49.37 50.26 -7.90
N ARG A 268 48.45 50.66 -7.01
CA ARG A 268 48.62 51.84 -6.16
C ARG A 268 49.85 51.72 -5.27
N ASN A 269 50.06 50.56 -4.64
CA ASN A 269 51.22 50.32 -3.78
C ASN A 269 52.53 50.34 -4.57
N LYS A 270 52.55 49.75 -5.77
CA LYS A 270 53.70 49.81 -6.69
C LYS A 270 54.01 51.25 -7.10
N ALA A 271 53.01 52.02 -7.53
CA ALA A 271 53.18 53.42 -7.90
C ALA A 271 53.70 54.28 -6.73
N LYS A 272 53.16 54.08 -5.53
CA LYS A 272 53.64 54.76 -4.32
C LYS A 272 55.11 54.46 -4.05
N LYS A 273 55.53 53.19 -4.13
CA LYS A 273 56.92 52.79 -3.94
C LYS A 273 57.86 53.41 -4.99
N SER A 274 57.43 53.45 -6.26
CA SER A 274 58.20 54.10 -7.32
C SER A 274 58.34 55.61 -7.07
N LEU A 275 57.27 56.29 -6.63
CA LEU A 275 57.32 57.71 -6.29
C LEU A 275 58.27 57.99 -5.12
N GLU A 276 58.26 57.15 -4.08
CA GLU A 276 59.22 57.23 -2.97
C GLU A 276 60.66 57.07 -3.46
N GLN A 277 60.92 56.14 -4.39
CA GLN A 277 62.24 55.96 -5.00
C GLN A 277 62.68 57.18 -5.83
N PHE A 278 61.79 57.75 -6.65
CA PHE A 278 62.08 58.97 -7.40
C PHE A 278 62.40 60.14 -6.47
N ALA A 279 61.63 60.35 -5.40
CA ALA A 279 61.88 61.40 -4.42
C ALA A 279 63.25 61.23 -3.72
N ILE A 280 63.65 59.99 -3.41
CA ILE A 280 64.98 59.70 -2.85
C ILE A 280 66.08 60.05 -3.86
N ILE A 281 65.92 59.66 -5.14
CA ILE A 281 66.88 59.96 -6.21
C ILE A 281 67.05 61.47 -6.38
N ASP A 282 65.95 62.22 -6.42
CA ASP A 282 65.99 63.69 -6.56
C ASP A 282 66.72 64.35 -5.38
N ALA A 283 66.48 63.88 -4.15
CA ALA A 283 67.16 64.38 -2.96
C ALA A 283 68.67 64.10 -2.98
N CYS A 284 69.10 62.91 -3.43
CA CYS A 284 70.51 62.56 -3.59
C CYS A 284 71.21 63.46 -4.63
N ASN A 285 70.55 63.73 -5.76
CA ASN A 285 71.08 64.61 -6.80
C ASN A 285 71.27 66.05 -6.29
N TYR A 286 70.28 66.57 -5.56
CA TYR A 286 70.36 67.90 -4.95
C TYR A 286 71.48 68.00 -3.91
N PHE A 287 71.63 66.97 -3.07
CA PHE A 287 72.73 66.90 -2.11
C PHE A 287 74.09 66.88 -2.80
N HIS A 288 74.23 66.15 -3.91
CA HIS A 288 75.46 66.11 -4.70
C HIS A 288 75.77 67.49 -5.31
N GLU A 289 74.77 68.19 -5.84
CA GLU A 289 74.93 69.54 -6.38
C GLU A 289 75.38 70.54 -5.31
N ILE A 290 74.75 70.52 -4.13
CA ILE A 290 75.16 71.36 -2.99
C ILE A 290 76.60 71.04 -2.58
N THR A 291 76.94 69.76 -2.43
CA THR A 291 78.28 69.34 -2.01
C THR A 291 79.34 69.75 -3.03
N SER A 292 79.04 69.62 -4.32
CA SER A 292 79.91 70.09 -5.41
C SER A 292 80.15 71.59 -5.34
N LYS A 293 79.09 72.39 -5.17
CA LYS A 293 79.18 73.85 -4.99
C LYS A 293 79.99 74.23 -3.74
N LEU A 294 79.76 73.56 -2.60
CA LEU A 294 80.53 73.80 -1.37
C LEU A 294 82.01 73.49 -1.54
N ASN A 295 82.35 72.38 -2.20
CA ASN A 295 83.74 72.03 -2.48
C ASN A 295 84.43 73.03 -3.42
N GLN A 296 83.71 73.60 -4.38
CA GLN A 296 84.23 74.70 -5.20
C GLN A 296 84.53 75.95 -4.36
N ILE A 297 83.61 76.33 -3.47
CA ILE A 297 83.79 77.47 -2.56
C ILE A 297 85.00 77.24 -1.64
N LEU A 298 85.14 76.04 -1.07
CA LEU A 298 86.27 75.69 -0.20
C LEU A 298 87.60 75.76 -0.94
N LYS A 299 87.66 75.27 -2.19
CA LYS A 299 88.87 75.40 -3.03
C LYS A 299 89.25 76.85 -3.28
N ILE A 300 88.29 77.71 -3.59
CA ILE A 300 88.54 79.15 -3.78
C ILE A 300 89.11 79.76 -2.50
N HIS A 301 88.53 79.42 -1.34
CA HIS A 301 89.00 79.94 -0.06
C HIS A 301 90.39 79.40 0.34
N ASP A 302 90.74 78.17 -0.04
CA ASP A 302 92.08 77.61 0.19
C ASP A 302 93.14 78.19 -0.76
N GLU A 303 92.75 78.61 -1.97
CA GLU A 303 93.63 79.31 -2.93
C GLU A 303 93.86 80.80 -2.56
N GLU A 304 92.99 81.38 -1.72
CA GLU A 304 93.10 82.76 -1.21
C GLU A 304 93.85 82.90 0.13
N ARG A 305 94.35 81.79 0.70
CA ARG A 305 95.20 81.76 1.92
C ARG A 305 96.67 81.55 1.59
#